data_AF-A0A849XQ82-F1
#
_entry.id   AF-A0A849XQ82-F1
#
_cell.length_a   1.000
_cell.length_b   1.000
_cell.length_c   1.000
_cell.angle_alpha   90.00
_cell.angle_beta   90.00
_cell.angle_gamma   90.00
#
_symmetry.space_group_name_H-M   'P 1'
#
loop_
_entity.id
_entity.type
_entity.pdbx_description
1 polymer ?
#
loop_
_entity_poly.entity_id
_entity_poly.type
_entity_poly.pdbx_seq_one_letter_code
_entity_poly.pdbx_strand_id
1 'polypeptide(L)'
;MAKRSRANRTEKATYQNIRNEHKYIDVVHHGDGHYYIIQYIKHELPERTVVNYMGTRCGHKQKFRIGKGTLLSILEDYKKVEEA
;
A
#
# COMPACT_ATOMS: atom_id res chain seq x y z
N MET A 1 -30.42 10.47 8.80
CA MET A 1 -29.25 10.19 7.91
C MET A 1 -27.99 10.70 8.59
N ALA A 2 -27.23 9.84 9.24
CA ALA A 2 -25.95 10.25 9.83
C ALA A 2 -25.00 10.63 8.69
N LYS A 3 -24.64 11.91 8.60
CA LYS A 3 -23.54 12.38 7.75
C LYS A 3 -22.29 11.64 8.22
N ARG A 4 -21.85 10.64 7.47
CA ARG A 4 -20.55 9.99 7.70
C ARG A 4 -19.49 11.09 7.54
N SER A 5 -18.96 11.55 8.67
CA SER A 5 -17.82 12.44 8.73
C SER A 5 -16.72 11.86 7.84
N ARG A 6 -16.35 12.58 6.77
CA ARG A 6 -15.20 12.27 5.90
C ARG A 6 -13.87 12.63 6.59
N ALA A 7 -13.85 12.83 7.90
CA ALA A 7 -12.63 13.12 8.65
C ALA A 7 -11.71 11.90 8.59
N ASN A 8 -10.55 12.11 7.97
CA ASN A 8 -9.48 11.13 7.74
C ASN A 8 -9.82 10.07 6.69
N ARG A 9 -9.96 10.48 5.42
CA ARG A 9 -9.44 9.63 4.33
C ARG A 9 -7.94 9.51 4.62
N THR A 10 -7.56 8.49 5.36
CA THR A 10 -6.17 8.20 5.67
C THR A 10 -5.35 8.35 4.41
N GLU A 11 -4.36 9.25 4.44
CA GLU A 11 -3.47 9.44 3.31
C GLU A 11 -2.81 8.11 2.95
N LYS A 12 -3.06 7.67 1.72
CA LYS A 12 -2.43 6.50 1.13
C LYS A 12 -1.15 6.99 0.48
N ALA A 13 -0.02 6.37 0.84
CA ALA A 13 1.25 6.58 0.16
C ALA A 13 1.66 5.30 -0.55
N THR A 14 1.99 5.42 -1.83
CA THR A 14 2.47 4.31 -2.65
C THR A 14 3.98 4.35 -2.71
N TYR A 15 4.62 3.20 -2.57
CA TYR A 15 6.06 3.06 -2.68
C TYR A 15 6.42 1.93 -3.62
N GLN A 16 7.47 2.15 -4.41
CA GLN A 16 8.06 1.18 -5.33
C GLN A 16 9.37 0.66 -4.74
N ASN A 17 9.58 -0.65 -4.80
CA ASN A 17 10.82 -1.24 -4.33
C ASN A 17 11.98 -0.81 -5.23
N ILE A 18 13.12 -0.45 -4.64
CA ILE A 18 14.28 0.05 -5.41
C ILE A 18 15.04 -1.07 -6.13
N ARG A 19 14.89 -2.33 -5.70
CA ARG A 19 15.56 -3.50 -6.28
C ARG A 19 14.67 -4.27 -7.25
N ASN A 20 13.35 -4.05 -7.21
CA ASN A 20 12.37 -4.69 -8.09
C ASN A 20 11.30 -3.66 -8.50
N GLU A 21 11.41 -3.16 -9.72
CA GLU A 21 10.53 -2.12 -10.25
C GLU A 21 9.05 -2.52 -10.33
N HIS A 22 8.76 -3.82 -10.42
CA HIS A 22 7.37 -4.29 -10.48
C HIS A 22 6.75 -4.46 -9.09
N LYS A 23 7.53 -4.33 -8.01
CA LYS A 23 7.05 -4.57 -6.65
C LYS A 23 6.70 -3.26 -5.95
N TYR A 24 5.47 -3.20 -5.45
CA TYR A 24 4.92 -2.02 -4.80
C TYR A 24 4.31 -2.35 -3.45
N ILE A 25 4.23 -1.33 -2.59
CA ILE A 25 3.46 -1.34 -1.37
C ILE A 25 2.61 -0.06 -1.27
N ASP A 26 1.37 -0.23 -0.84
CA ASP A 26 0.49 0.85 -0.42
C ASP A 26 0.48 0.92 1.11
N VAL A 27 0.77 2.10 1.66
CA VAL A 27 0.83 2.33 3.11
C VAL A 27 -0.28 3.29 3.52
N VAL A 28 -1.04 2.92 4.55
CA VAL A 28 -2.20 3.67 5.06
C VAL A 28 -2.03 3.83 6.58
N HIS A 29 -1.91 5.07 7.06
CA HIS A 29 -1.74 5.39 8.50
C HIS A 29 -3.06 5.39 9.30
N HIS A 30 -3.22 4.42 10.20
CA HIS A 30 -4.34 4.46 11.13
C HIS A 30 -3.99 5.32 12.34
N GLY A 31 -4.95 6.14 12.79
CA GLY A 31 -4.78 7.08 13.90
C GLY A 31 -4.48 6.44 15.27
N ASP A 32 -4.39 5.11 15.35
CA ASP A 32 -3.98 4.33 16.52
C ASP A 32 -2.45 4.08 16.55
N GLY A 33 -1.67 4.72 15.67
CA GLY A 33 -0.21 4.57 15.60
C GLY A 33 0.26 3.35 14.82
N HIS A 34 -0.66 2.66 14.13
CA HIS A 34 -0.36 1.52 13.28
C HIS A 34 -0.54 1.87 11.79
N TYR A 35 0.10 1.08 10.95
CA TYR A 35 0.01 1.21 9.50
C TYR A 35 -0.54 -0.08 8.92
N TYR A 36 -1.34 0.02 7.86
CA TYR A 36 -1.64 -1.12 7.01
C TYR A 36 -0.82 -1.03 5.73
N ILE A 37 -0.17 -2.15 5.39
CA ILE A 37 0.50 -2.36 4.12
C ILE A 37 -0.35 -3.28 3.24
N ILE A 38 -0.53 -2.91 1.99
CA ILE A 38 -0.95 -3.81 0.91
C ILE A 38 0.22 -3.96 -0.04
N GLN A 39 0.64 -5.19 -0.29
CA GLN A 39 1.75 -5.46 -1.19
C GLN A 39 1.23 -6.03 -2.50
N TYR A 40 1.82 -5.63 -3.63
CA TYR A 40 1.43 -6.13 -4.95
C TYR A 40 2.57 -6.08 -5.95
N ILE A 41 2.46 -6.89 -6.99
CA ILE A 41 3.27 -6.80 -8.20
C ILE A 41 2.42 -6.11 -9.28
N LYS A 42 2.97 -5.10 -9.95
CA LYS A 42 2.33 -4.37 -11.06
C LYS A 42 3.21 -4.47 -12.30
N HIS A 43 2.61 -4.93 -13.39
CA HIS A 43 3.20 -4.92 -14.73
C HIS A 43 2.38 -4.03 -15.65
N GLU A 44 3.04 -3.08 -16.31
CA GLU A 44 2.45 -2.27 -17.36
C GLU A 44 2.81 -2.91 -18.70
N LEU A 45 1.78 -3.32 -19.45
CA LEU A 45 1.90 -3.86 -20.80
C LEU A 45 1.27 -2.84 -21.76
N PRO A 46 1.65 -2.87 -23.06
CA PRO A 46 1.14 -1.90 -24.04
C PRO A 46 -0.38 -1.80 -24.10
N GLU A 47 -1.09 -2.90 -23.85
CA GLU A 47 -2.55 -2.98 -23.96
C GLU A 47 -3.27 -2.96 -22.61
N ARG A 48 -2.56 -3.21 -21.50
CA ARG A 48 -3.18 -3.35 -20.17
C ARG A 48 -2.19 -3.27 -19.03
N THR A 49 -2.70 -2.92 -17.86
CA THR A 49 -1.97 -3.03 -16.59
C THR A 49 -2.45 -4.25 -15.83
N VAL A 50 -1.53 -5.09 -15.38
CA VAL A 50 -1.82 -6.27 -14.56
C VAL A 50 -1.33 -6.01 -13.13
N VAL A 51 -2.22 -6.17 -12.15
CA VAL A 51 -1.92 -5.99 -10.72
C VAL A 51 -2.22 -7.27 -9.96
N ASN A 52 -1.20 -7.85 -9.36
CA ASN A 52 -1.28 -9.07 -8.56
C ASN A 52 -1.06 -8.73 -7.09
N TYR A 53 -2.13 -8.76 -6.29
CA TYR A 53 -2.05 -8.55 -4.85
C TYR A 53 -1.40 -9.74 -4.16
N MET A 54 -0.39 -9.45 -3.34
CA MET A 54 0.28 -10.47 -2.55
C MET A 54 -0.57 -10.78 -1.32
N GLY A 55 -1.19 -11.96 -1.37
CA GLY A 55 -2.13 -12.40 -0.34
C GLY A 55 -3.55 -11.99 -0.66
N THR A 56 -4.42 -12.99 -0.71
CA THR A 56 -5.87 -12.80 -0.71
C THR A 56 -6.44 -13.70 0.37
N ARG A 57 -7.33 -13.16 1.21
CA ARG A 57 -8.03 -13.92 2.24
C ARG A 57 -9.53 -13.68 2.08
N CYS A 58 -10.29 -14.76 1.92
CA CYS A 58 -11.74 -14.70 1.69
C CYS A 58 -12.13 -13.79 0.51
N GLY A 59 -11.37 -13.81 -0.59
CA GLY A 59 -11.61 -12.96 -1.76
C GLY A 59 -11.25 -11.48 -1.58
N HIS A 60 -10.63 -11.10 -0.45
CA HIS A 60 -10.24 -9.73 -0.14
C HIS A 60 -8.72 -9.59 -0.16
N LYS A 61 -8.23 -8.44 -0.62
CA LYS A 61 -6.80 -8.08 -0.61
C LYS A 61 -6.30 -8.13 0.84
N GLN A 62 -5.20 -8.83 1.08
CA GLN A 62 -4.63 -8.91 2.41
C GLN A 62 -4.01 -7.56 2.80
N LYS A 63 -4.26 -7.16 4.06
CA LYS A 63 -3.67 -5.98 4.68
C LYS A 63 -2.80 -6.43 5.85
N PHE A 64 -1.57 -5.96 5.91
CA PHE A 64 -0.64 -6.28 7.00
C PHE A 64 -0.58 -5.11 7.97
N ARG A 65 -0.99 -5.32 9.22
CA ARG A 65 -0.88 -4.32 10.28
C ARG A 65 0.54 -4.34 10.83
N ILE A 66 1.22 -3.20 10.81
CA ILE A 66 2.59 -3.05 11.32
C ILE A 66 2.75 -1.78 12.16
N GLY A 67 3.78 -1.75 12.99
CA GLY A 67 4.18 -0.55 13.74
C GLY A 67 5.13 0.36 12.94
N LYS A 68 5.35 1.58 13.46
CA LYS A 68 6.22 2.59 12.83
C LYS A 68 7.65 2.11 12.60
N GLY A 69 8.27 1.45 13.58
CA GLY A 69 9.66 0.98 13.45
C GLY A 69 9.83 -0.01 12.30
N THR A 70 8.95 -1.03 12.23
CA THR A 70 8.92 -1.99 11.12
C THR A 70 8.69 -1.32 9.78
N LEU A 71 7.79 -0.31 9.73
CA LEU A 71 7.56 0.44 8.49
C LEU A 71 8.83 1.14 8.02
N LEU A 72 9.54 1.85 8.91
CA LEU A 72 10.75 2.58 8.56
C LEU A 72 11.83 1.65 7.99
N SER A 73 12.06 0.49 8.63
CA SER A 73 13.01 -0.50 8.12
C SER A 73 12.61 -1.06 6.76
N ILE A 74 11.31 -1.32 6.52
CA ILE A 74 10.84 -1.74 5.19
C ILE A 74 11.10 -0.63 4.16
N LEU A 75 10.84 0.63 4.51
CA LEU A 75 10.96 1.76 3.60
C LEU A 75 12.40 2.09 3.19
N GLU A 76 13.42 1.55 3.87
CA GLU A 76 14.83 1.67 3.43
C GLU A 76 15.04 1.12 2.02
N ASP A 77 14.28 0.10 1.62
CA ASP A 77 14.36 -0.53 0.30
C ASP A 77 13.29 -0.02 -0.69
N TYR A 78 12.59 1.07 -0.36
CA TYR A 78 11.47 1.56 -1.15
C TYR A 78 11.51 3.07 -1.35
N LYS A 79 11.21 3.53 -2.56
CA LYS A 79 11.04 4.95 -2.88
C LYS A 79 9.56 5.29 -2.98
N LYS A 80 9.16 6.45 -2.45
CA LYS A 80 7.80 6.96 -2.60
C LYS A 80 7.55 7.29 -4.08
N VAL A 81 6.41 6.90 -4.61
CA VAL A 81 5.96 7.25 -5.96
C VAL A 81 4.63 7.97 -5.86
N GLU A 82 4.47 9.04 -6.64
CA GLU A 82 3.19 9.70 -6.79
C GLU A 82 2.37 8.90 -7.80
N GLU A 83 1.13 8.52 -7.43
CA GLU A 83 0.17 8.04 -8.41
C GLU A 83 -0.22 9.26 -9.26
N ALA A 84 0.19 9.25 -10.54
CA ALA A 84 -0.17 10.28 -11.53
C ALA A 84 -1.67 10.29 -11.82
#